data_AF-A0A8T5LFG1-F1
#
_entry.id   AF-A0A8T5LFG1-F1
#
_cell.length_a   1.000
_cell.length_b   1.000
_cell.length_c   1.000
_cell.angle_alpha   90.00
_cell.angle_beta   90.00
_cell.angle_gamma   90.00
#
_symmetry.space_group_name_H-M   'P 1'
#
loop_
_entity.id
_entity.type
_entity.pdbx_description
1 polymer ?
#
loop_
_entity_poly.entity_id
_entity_poly.type
_entity_poly.pdbx_seq_one_letter_code
_entity_poly.pdbx_strand_id
1 'polypeptide(L)'
;MGNYKYITNRILKNKAEEEKGFLKTRVPNDSDIAEGMYKCPECENQGKINQEWKRPFSVRCEKCNFLMRISKLKDEIKKEKAKEKLKKKNSQ
;
A
#
# COMPACT_ATOMS: atom_id res chain seq x y z
N MET A 1 -24.79 7.15 9.71
CA MET A 1 -24.57 6.57 8.37
C MET A 1 -23.10 6.71 7.98
N GLY A 2 -22.24 5.80 8.44
CA GLY A 2 -20.89 5.66 7.90
C GLY A 2 -20.86 4.38 7.09
N ASN A 3 -21.06 4.46 5.77
CA ASN A 3 -21.22 3.29 4.88
C ASN A 3 -19.92 2.50 4.62
N TYR A 4 -18.82 2.82 5.32
CA TYR A 4 -17.50 2.27 5.02
C TYR A 4 -16.79 1.75 6.29
N LYS A 5 -16.38 0.49 6.26
CA LYS A 5 -15.60 -0.24 7.28
C LYS A 5 -14.16 0.25 7.37
N TYR A 6 -13.59 0.68 6.25
CA TYR A 6 -12.23 1.17 6.18
C TYR A 6 -12.05 2.13 5.01
N ILE A 7 -11.43 3.28 5.26
CA ILE A 7 -11.04 4.22 4.22
C ILE A 7 -9.57 4.53 4.43
N THR A 8 -8.77 4.41 3.37
CA THR A 8 -7.37 4.78 3.38
C THR A 8 -7.02 5.60 2.16
N ASN A 9 -6.41 6.75 2.40
CA ASN A 9 -5.83 7.61 1.39
C ASN A 9 -4.35 7.75 1.75
N ARG A 10 -3.47 7.05 1.04
CA ARG A 10 -2.02 7.13 1.23
C ARG A 10 -1.37 7.69 -0.02
N ILE A 11 -0.44 8.61 0.16
CA ILE A 11 0.45 9.06 -0.89
C ILE A 11 1.62 8.07 -0.93
N LEU A 12 1.98 7.60 -2.12
CA LEU A 12 3.07 6.67 -2.36
C LEU A 12 4.24 7.42 -2.97
N LYS A 13 5.42 7.24 -2.39
CA LYS A 13 6.67 7.80 -2.90
C LYS A 13 7.36 6.84 -3.86
N ASN A 14 7.96 7.40 -4.89
CA ASN A 14 8.89 6.76 -5.81
C ASN A 14 10.22 6.42 -5.08
N LYS A 15 11.07 5.54 -5.66
CA LYS A 15 12.50 5.43 -5.34
C LYS A 15 13.24 6.77 -5.32
N ALA A 16 12.81 7.73 -6.14
CA ALA A 16 13.33 9.10 -6.16
C ALA A 16 12.71 10.02 -5.09
N GLU A 17 11.97 9.47 -4.12
CA GLU A 17 11.26 10.19 -3.05
C GLU A 17 10.16 11.17 -3.51
N GLU A 18 9.89 11.22 -4.80
CA GLU A 18 8.79 12.01 -5.37
C GLU A 18 7.41 11.43 -5.05
N GLU A 19 6.49 12.29 -4.61
CA GLU A 19 5.11 11.99 -4.24
C GLU A 19 4.19 11.85 -5.47
N LYS A 20 4.57 11.01 -6.43
CA LYS A 20 3.83 10.87 -7.70
C LYS A 20 2.68 9.86 -7.65
N GLY A 21 2.65 8.98 -6.64
CA GLY A 21 1.63 7.95 -6.50
C GLY A 21 0.62 8.26 -5.40
N PHE A 22 -0.59 7.75 -5.55
CA PHE A 22 -1.59 7.79 -4.48
C PHE A 22 -2.38 6.49 -4.48
N LEU A 23 -2.93 6.15 -3.32
CA LEU A 23 -3.72 4.95 -3.11
C LEU A 23 -4.93 5.34 -2.29
N LYS A 24 -6.11 5.26 -2.91
CA LYS A 24 -7.39 5.52 -2.28
C LYS A 24 -8.17 4.22 -2.28
N THR A 25 -8.42 3.65 -1.11
CA THR A 25 -9.20 2.43 -0.95
C THR A 25 -10.29 2.66 0.07
N ARG A 26 -11.50 2.25 -0.28
CA ARG A 26 -12.69 2.27 0.56
C ARG A 26 -13.25 0.86 0.63
N VAL A 27 -13.63 0.44 1.81
CA VAL A 27 -14.24 -0.87 2.06
C VAL A 27 -15.63 -0.58 2.60
N PRO A 28 -16.71 -0.94 1.87
CA PRO A 28 -18.07 -0.83 2.37
C PRO A 28 -18.24 -1.63 3.66
N ASN A 29 -19.23 -1.30 4.49
CA ASN A 29 -19.54 -2.14 5.65
C ASN A 29 -20.36 -3.39 5.28
N ASP A 30 -21.14 -3.28 4.21
CA ASP A 30 -22.02 -4.32 3.69
C ASP A 30 -21.29 -5.35 2.80
N SER A 31 -20.03 -5.06 2.42
CA SER A 31 -19.25 -5.92 1.53
C SER A 31 -17.80 -5.96 1.97
N ASP A 32 -17.20 -7.15 1.93
CA ASP A 32 -15.76 -7.33 2.13
C ASP A 32 -14.95 -7.05 0.85
N ILE A 33 -15.52 -6.34 -0.13
CA ILE A 33 -14.83 -5.93 -1.35
C ILE A 33 -14.21 -4.55 -1.13
N ALA A 34 -12.91 -4.45 -1.33
CA ALA A 34 -12.20 -3.18 -1.35
C ALA A 34 -12.31 -2.55 -2.73
N GLU A 35 -12.96 -1.40 -2.78
CA GLU A 35 -13.08 -0.59 -3.98
C GLU A 35 -12.17 0.63 -3.88
N GLY A 36 -11.62 1.09 -4.99
CA GLY A 36 -10.74 2.24 -4.94
C GLY A 36 -10.04 2.57 -6.23
N MET A 37 -9.05 3.43 -6.11
CA MET A 37 -8.16 3.79 -7.19
C MET A 37 -6.74 3.93 -6.69
N TYR A 38 -5.78 3.53 -7.52
CA TYR A 38 -4.36 3.69 -7.28
C TYR A 38 -3.71 4.44 -8.44
N LYS A 39 -2.61 5.14 -8.15
CA LYS A 39 -1.68 5.71 -9.13
C LYS A 39 -0.28 5.13 -8.84
N CYS A 40 0.31 4.39 -9.77
CA CYS A 40 1.68 3.84 -9.63
C CYS A 40 2.67 5.02 -9.53
N PRO A 41 3.50 5.11 -8.48
CA PRO A 41 4.49 6.17 -8.35
C PRO A 41 5.65 6.04 -9.35
N GLU A 42 5.86 4.86 -9.97
CA GLU A 42 6.94 4.65 -10.96
C GLU A 42 6.51 4.96 -12.40
N CYS A 43 5.30 4.57 -12.82
CA CYS A 43 4.85 4.75 -14.21
C CYS A 43 3.64 5.69 -14.36
N GLU A 44 3.19 6.28 -13.25
CA GLU A 44 2.03 7.19 -13.17
C GLU A 44 0.70 6.62 -13.64
N ASN A 45 0.66 5.32 -13.94
CA ASN A 45 -0.54 4.64 -14.37
C ASN A 45 -1.60 4.64 -13.27
N GLN A 46 -2.80 5.04 -13.64
CA GLN A 46 -3.96 4.99 -12.76
C GLN A 46 -4.74 3.71 -13.02
N GLY A 47 -5.12 3.01 -11.96
CA GLY A 47 -5.95 1.82 -12.06
C GLY A 47 -7.02 1.81 -10.99
N LYS A 48 -8.08 1.04 -11.25
CA LYS A 48 -9.14 0.81 -10.27
C LYS A 48 -8.83 -0.42 -9.44
N ILE A 49 -9.22 -0.37 -8.18
CA ILE A 49 -9.11 -1.48 -7.24
C ILE A 49 -10.52 -2.01 -7.07
N ASN A 50 -10.72 -3.28 -7.40
CA ASN A 50 -11.92 -4.02 -7.07
C ASN A 50 -11.47 -5.45 -6.73
N GLN A 51 -11.12 -5.67 -5.47
CA GLN A 51 -10.68 -6.98 -5.00
C GLN A 51 -11.12 -7.18 -3.55
N GLU A 52 -11.24 -8.43 -3.12
CA GLU A 52 -11.56 -8.76 -1.74
C GLU A 52 -10.58 -8.11 -0.76
N TRP A 53 -11.11 -7.48 0.28
CA TRP A 53 -10.35 -6.82 1.33
C TRP A 53 -9.70 -7.84 2.25
N LYS A 54 -8.48 -8.25 1.90
CA LYS A 54 -7.64 -9.11 2.75
C LYS A 54 -6.39 -8.36 3.20
N ARG A 55 -6.05 -8.47 4.49
CA ARG A 55 -4.82 -7.89 5.05
C ARG A 55 -3.72 -8.96 5.09
N PRO A 56 -2.50 -8.70 4.56
CA PRO A 56 -2.00 -7.45 3.96
C PRO A 56 -2.55 -7.18 2.56
N PHE A 57 -3.00 -5.95 2.31
CA PHE A 57 -3.60 -5.59 1.03
C PHE A 57 -2.51 -5.32 0.01
N SER A 58 -2.48 -6.10 -1.07
CA SER A 58 -1.46 -5.97 -2.12
C SER A 58 -2.16 -5.57 -3.42
N VAL A 59 -1.72 -4.47 -4.02
CA VAL A 59 -2.19 -4.03 -5.34
C VAL A 59 -1.01 -4.07 -6.29
N ARG A 60 -1.12 -4.81 -7.38
CA ARG A 60 -0.14 -4.78 -8.47
C ARG A 60 -0.61 -3.78 -9.51
N CYS A 61 0.30 -2.92 -9.96
CA CYS A 61 0.01 -2.08 -11.09
C CYS A 61 0.07 -2.88 -12.40
N GLU A 62 -0.93 -2.71 -13.26
CA GLU A 62 -1.04 -3.42 -14.54
C GLU A 62 0.07 -3.04 -15.54
N LYS A 63 0.69 -1.85 -15.41
CA LYS A 63 1.69 -1.34 -16.35
C LYS A 63 3.13 -1.59 -15.90
N CYS A 64 3.45 -1.21 -14.66
CA CYS A 64 4.81 -1.29 -14.09
C CYS A 64 5.05 -2.64 -13.37
N ASN A 65 4.01 -3.46 -13.16
CA ASN A 65 4.01 -4.63 -12.27
C ASN A 65 4.49 -4.33 -10.82
N PHE A 66 4.52 -3.05 -10.45
CA PHE A 66 4.95 -2.57 -9.15
C PHE A 66 3.97 -3.02 -8.07
N LEU A 67 4.51 -3.56 -6.98
CA LEU A 67 3.73 -4.13 -5.89
C LEU A 67 3.52 -3.09 -4.78
N MET A 68 2.34 -2.47 -4.76
CA MET A 68 1.92 -1.57 -3.70
C MET A 68 1.28 -2.39 -2.57
N ARG A 69 2.04 -2.62 -1.49
CA ARG A 69 1.56 -3.33 -0.30
C ARG A 69 1.13 -2.35 0.79
N ILE A 70 -0.16 -2.34 1.12
CA ILE A 70 -0.67 -1.74 2.34
C ILE A 70 -0.55 -2.78 3.47
N SER A 71 0.59 -2.75 4.16
CA SER A 71 0.82 -3.54 5.36
C SER A 71 0.30 -2.79 6.59
N LYS A 72 0.12 -3.50 7.71
CA LYS A 72 -0.11 -2.81 9.00
C LYS A 72 1.12 -1.97 9.31
N LEU A 73 0.92 -0.75 9.81
CA LEU A 73 2.03 0.13 10.22
C LEU A 73 3.00 -0.57 11.20
N LYS A 74 2.45 -1.42 12.08
CA LYS A 74 3.21 -2.26 13.02
C LYS A 74 4.18 -3.23 12.34
N ASP A 75 3.84 -3.75 11.17
CA ASP A 75 4.71 -4.65 10.38
C ASP A 75 5.85 -3.88 9.70
N GLU A 76 5.61 -2.64 9.26
CA GLU A 76 6.64 -1.78 8.66
C GLU A 76 7.72 -1.44 9.71
N ILE A 77 7.29 -0.99 10.90
CA ILE A 77 8.19 -0.66 12.02
C ILE A 77 8.99 -1.90 12.46
N LYS A 78 8.37 -3.09 12.46
CA LYS A 78 9.08 -4.34 12.80
C LYS A 78 10.15 -4.68 11.76
N LYS A 79 9.88 -4.44 10.48
CA LYS A 79 10.84 -4.66 9.37
C LYS A 79 12.02 -3.70 9.44
N GLU A 80 11.78 -2.43 9.74
CA GLU A 80 12.86 -1.44 9.91
C GLU A 80 13.77 -1.81 11.07
N LYS A 81 13.19 -2.11 12.25
CA LYS A 81 13.98 -2.58 13.41
C LYS A 81 14.76 -3.86 13.13
N ALA A 82 14.20 -4.79 12.34
CA ALA A 82 14.91 -6.01 11.94
C ALA A 82 16.09 -5.72 11.00
N LYS A 83 15.92 -4.82 10.01
CA LYS A 83 17.01 -4.37 9.13
C LYS A 83 18.11 -3.66 9.90
N GLU A 84 17.75 -2.82 10.87
CA GLU A 84 18.70 -2.11 11.72
C GLU A 84 19.56 -3.08 12.55
N LYS A 85 18.92 -4.13 13.11
CA LYS A 85 19.63 -5.20 13.83
C LYS A 85 20.55 -6.01 12.92
N LEU A 86 20.15 -6.26 11.67
CA LEU A 86 20.97 -7.01 10.71
C LEU A 86 22.21 -6.21 10.27
N LYS A 87 22.06 -4.90 10.03
CA LYS A 87 23.19 -4.01 9.73
C LYS A 87 24.19 -3.96 10.88
N LYS A 88 23.72 -3.88 12.13
CA LYS A 88 24.59 -3.89 13.31
C LYS A 88 25.37 -5.22 13.47
N LYS A 89 24.82 -6.35 13.04
CA LYS A 89 25.50 -7.66 13.10
C LYS A 89 26.58 -7.87 12.03
N ASN A 90 26.46 -7.22 10.86
CA ASN A 90 27.42 -7.38 9.77
C ASN A 90 28.58 -6.36 9.80
N SER A 91 28.62 -5.49 10.82
CA SER A 91 29.72 -4.53 11.05
C SER A 91 30.64 -4.91 12.22
N GLN A 92 30.57 -6.16 12.72
CA GLN A 92 31.48 -6.72 13.71
C GLN A 92 32.24 -7.91 13.14
#